data_AF-A0A966NIU6-F1
#
_entry.id   AF-A0A966NIU6-F1
#
_cell.length_a   1.000
_cell.length_b   1.000
_cell.length_c   1.000
_cell.angle_alpha   90.00
_cell.angle_beta   90.00
_cell.angle_gamma   90.00
#
_symmetry.space_group_name_H-M   'P 1'
#
loop_
_entity.id
_entity.type
_entity.pdbx_description
1 polymer ?
#
loop_
_entity_poly.entity_id
_entity_poly.type
_entity_poly.pdbx_seq_one_letter_code
_entity_poly.pdbx_strand_id
1 'polypeptide(L)'
;WAAAFGRQEAVRSGEFMGIAATGKQVEIRYMDFWKVVDGKITDNWVMVDFPHVMAQLGVDPFQGHGWEKYDNREKTPLDQSS
;
A
#
# COMPACT_ATOMS: atom_id res chain seq x y z
N TRP A 1 5.17 6.84 21.60
CA TRP A 1 4.80 6.48 20.22
C TRP A 1 3.41 7.01 19.93
N ALA A 2 3.18 7.50 18.72
CA ALA A 2 1.87 7.90 18.22
C ALA A 2 1.64 7.21 16.87
N ALA A 3 0.39 6.97 16.50
CA ALA A 3 0.03 6.44 15.21
C ALA A 3 -1.14 7.22 14.61
N ALA A 4 -1.15 7.37 13.30
CA ALA A 4 -2.30 7.83 12.54
C ALA A 4 -2.53 6.91 11.36
N PHE A 5 -3.79 6.77 10.97
CA PHE A 5 -4.19 6.06 9.77
C PHE A 5 -5.25 6.87 9.06
N GLY A 6 -5.31 6.74 7.75
CA GLY A 6 -6.26 7.47 6.96
C GLY A 6 -6.29 7.02 5.52
N ARG A 7 -7.14 7.72 4.76
CA ARG A 7 -7.21 7.61 3.32
C ARG A 7 -7.15 9.00 2.71
N GLN A 8 -6.53 9.10 1.55
CA GLN A 8 -6.52 10.30 0.73
C GLN A 8 -7.13 9.97 -0.62
N GLU A 9 -7.98 10.87 -1.12
CA GLU A 9 -8.51 10.79 -2.48
C GLU A 9 -7.68 11.71 -3.37
N ALA A 10 -7.14 11.17 -4.46
CA ALA A 10 -6.30 11.91 -5.38
C ALA A 10 -6.73 11.68 -6.83
N VAL A 11 -6.71 12.73 -7.64
CA VAL A 11 -6.88 12.63 -9.10
C VAL A 11 -5.49 12.53 -9.74
N ARG A 12 -5.29 11.51 -10.57
CA ARG A 12 -4.02 11.29 -11.29
C ARG A 12 -3.87 12.29 -12.44
N SER A 13 -3.16 13.40 -12.20
CA SER A 13 -2.88 14.46 -13.19
C SER A 13 -1.54 14.33 -13.94
N GLY A 14 -0.58 13.54 -13.44
CA GLY A 14 0.75 13.31 -14.05
C GLY A 14 1.04 11.81 -14.27
N GLU A 15 2.28 11.36 -14.43
CA GLU A 15 2.66 9.92 -14.36
C GLU A 15 2.87 9.49 -12.89
N PHE A 16 2.60 8.23 -12.53
CA PHE A 16 2.85 7.70 -11.19
C PHE A 16 3.19 6.23 -11.25
N MET A 17 4.33 5.84 -10.66
CA MET A 17 4.81 4.46 -10.61
C MET A 17 4.90 3.78 -12.00
N GLY A 18 5.25 4.54 -13.04
CA GLY A 18 5.32 4.04 -14.43
C GLY A 18 3.96 3.93 -15.14
N ILE A 19 2.87 4.37 -14.50
CA ILE A 19 1.51 4.36 -15.04
C ILE A 19 1.16 5.75 -15.55
N ALA A 20 0.78 5.88 -16.82
CA ALA A 20 0.35 7.14 -17.42
C ALA A 20 -0.85 7.77 -16.69
N ALA A 21 -1.07 9.07 -16.88
CA ALA A 21 -2.23 9.77 -16.31
C ALA A 21 -3.52 9.16 -16.87
N THR A 22 -4.33 8.53 -16.02
CA THR A 22 -5.62 7.94 -16.43
C THR A 22 -6.80 8.87 -16.20
N GLY A 23 -6.60 9.99 -15.50
CA GLY A 23 -7.68 10.90 -15.07
C GLY A 23 -8.63 10.32 -14.03
N LYS A 24 -8.38 9.09 -13.55
CA LYS A 24 -9.19 8.43 -12.53
C LYS A 24 -8.83 8.94 -11.13
N GLN A 25 -9.82 8.95 -10.25
CA GLN A 25 -9.59 9.09 -8.82
C GLN A 25 -9.05 7.77 -8.25
N VAL A 26 -8.12 7.87 -7.31
CA VAL A 26 -7.60 6.75 -6.53
C VAL A 26 -7.70 7.07 -5.05
N GLU A 27 -8.02 6.05 -4.27
CA GLU A 27 -7.92 6.08 -2.81
C GLU A 27 -6.54 5.57 -2.38
N ILE A 28 -5.81 6.37 -1.61
CA ILE A 28 -4.49 6.05 -1.07
C ILE A 28 -4.64 5.84 0.43
N ARG A 29 -4.53 4.59 0.87
CA ARG A 29 -4.53 4.24 2.30
C ARG A 29 -3.12 4.35 2.84
N TYR A 30 -2.99 4.95 4.02
CA TYR A 30 -1.71 5.11 4.68
C TYR A 30 -1.81 4.92 6.18
N MET A 31 -0.67 4.61 6.78
CA MET A 31 -0.48 4.54 8.21
C MET A 31 0.89 5.12 8.57
N ASP A 32 0.89 6.00 9.55
CA ASP A 32 2.09 6.62 10.09
C ASP A 32 2.29 6.17 11.54
N PHE A 33 3.52 5.84 11.88
CA PHE A 33 3.95 5.64 13.26
C PHE A 33 5.09 6.60 13.58
N TRP A 34 4.92 7.36 14.66
CA TRP A 34 5.93 8.29 15.15
C TRP A 34 6.47 7.84 16.49
N LYS A 35 7.80 7.76 16.59
CA LYS A 35 8.46 7.70 17.89
C LYS A 35 8.66 9.12 18.38
N VAL A 36 8.21 9.40 19.60
CA VAL A 36 8.37 10.71 20.23
C VAL A 36 9.26 10.54 21.44
N VAL A 37 10.36 11.30 21.49
CA VAL A 37 11.31 11.36 22.61
C VAL A 37 11.49 12.84 22.95
N ASP A 38 11.37 13.19 24.23
CA ASP A 38 11.48 14.57 24.73
C ASP A 38 10.61 15.59 23.97
N GLY A 39 9.40 15.17 23.61
CA GLY A 39 8.43 16.01 22.86
C GLY A 39 8.77 16.22 21.38
N LYS A 40 9.81 15.57 20.85
CA LYS A 40 10.20 15.62 19.43
C LYS A 40 10.00 14.28 18.75
N ILE A 41 9.60 14.30 17.48
CA ILE A 41 9.53 13.11 16.64
C ILE A 41 10.96 12.71 16.26
N THR A 42 11.39 11.51 16.64
CA THR A 42 12.73 10.98 16.31
C THR A 42 12.69 10.03 15.12
N ASP A 43 11.56 9.34 14.94
CA ASP A 43 11.37 8.34 13.90
C ASP A 43 9.97 8.47 13.32
N ASN A 44 9.86 8.31 12.00
CA ASN A 44 8.60 8.24 11.28
C ASN A 44 8.63 7.02 10.37
N TRP A 45 7.81 6.03 10.70
CA TRP A 45 7.58 4.84 9.89
C TRP A 45 6.27 5.02 9.14
N VAL A 46 6.36 5.10 7.82
CA VAL A 46 5.21 5.31 6.94
C VAL A 46 4.95 4.04 6.17
N MET A 47 3.71 3.59 6.18
CA MET A 47 3.20 2.55 5.29
C MET A 47 2.19 3.19 4.35
N VAL A 48 2.39 2.99 3.05
CA VAL A 48 1.46 3.41 2.01
C VAL A 48 1.10 2.19 1.18
N ASP A 49 -0.20 1.99 0.97
CA ASP A 49 -0.71 0.84 0.22
C ASP A 49 -0.64 1.08 -1.30
N PHE A 50 0.57 1.16 -1.83
CA PHE A 50 0.80 1.30 -3.26
C PHE A 50 0.23 0.15 -4.10
N PRO A 51 0.25 -1.12 -3.65
CA PRO A 51 -0.38 -2.18 -4.40
C PRO A 51 -1.87 -1.95 -4.62
N HIS A 52 -2.60 -1.48 -3.61
CA HIS A 52 -4.00 -1.12 -3.76
C HIS A 52 -4.21 0.05 -4.74
N VAL A 53 -3.31 1.04 -4.74
CA VAL A 53 -3.36 2.15 -5.71
C VAL A 53 -3.12 1.66 -7.15
N MET A 54 -2.13 0.79 -7.36
CA MET A 54 -1.87 0.22 -8.69
C MET A 54 -3.02 -0.66 -9.17
N ALA A 55 -3.62 -1.45 -8.28
CA ALA A 55 -4.79 -2.27 -8.60
C ALA A 55 -6.00 -1.42 -9.03
N GLN A 56 -6.27 -0.29 -8.36
CA GLN A 56 -7.31 0.68 -8.79
C GLN A 56 -7.02 1.27 -10.18
N LEU A 57 -5.74 1.35 -10.56
CA LEU A 57 -5.29 1.78 -11.88
C LEU A 57 -5.25 0.64 -12.92
N GLY A 58 -5.61 -0.59 -12.52
CA GLY A 58 -5.63 -1.76 -13.39
C GLY A 58 -4.26 -2.40 -13.60
N VAL A 59 -3.28 -2.11 -12.75
CA VAL A 59 -1.93 -2.68 -12.79
C VAL A 59 -1.75 -3.59 -11.58
N ASP A 60 -1.38 -4.84 -11.85
CA ASP A 60 -0.98 -5.79 -10.80
C ASP A 60 0.54 -5.71 -10.58
N PRO A 61 1.02 -5.11 -9.48
CA PRO A 61 2.45 -5.02 -9.21
C PRO A 61 3.09 -6.37 -8.89
N PHE A 62 2.29 -7.37 -8.52
CA PHE A 62 2.78 -8.70 -8.16
C PHE A 62 2.76 -9.67 -9.35
N GLN A 63 2.26 -9.24 -10.53
CA GLN A 63 2.22 -10.05 -11.75
C GLN A 63 1.56 -11.43 -11.55
N GLY A 64 0.49 -11.48 -10.76
CA GLY A 64 -0.21 -12.70 -10.40
C GLY A 64 0.52 -13.55 -9.34
N HIS A 65 1.58 -13.06 -8.72
CA HIS A 65 2.24 -13.72 -7.59
C HIS A 65 1.81 -13.17 -6.23
N GLY A 66 0.75 -12.34 -6.21
CA GLY A 66 0.18 -11.80 -4.98
C GLY A 66 -0.36 -12.89 -4.06
N TRP A 67 -0.44 -12.55 -2.78
CA TRP A 67 -0.93 -13.46 -1.75
C TRP A 67 -2.43 -13.77 -1.86
N GLU A 68 -3.16 -13.01 -2.66
CA GLU A 68 -4.59 -13.24 -2.92
C GLU A 68 -4.89 -14.65 -3.47
N LYS A 69 -3.93 -15.31 -4.11
CA LYS A 69 -4.07 -16.71 -4.56
C LYS A 69 -4.20 -17.71 -3.41
N TYR A 70 -3.65 -17.39 -2.25
CA TYR A 70 -3.80 -18.21 -1.05
C TYR A 70 -5.15 -17.91 -0.37
N ASP A 71 -5.58 -16.65 -0.36
CA ASP A 71 -6.90 -16.24 0.17
C ASP A 71 -8.06 -16.84 -0.65
N ASN A 72 -7.90 -16.89 -1.97
CA ASN A 72 -8.86 -17.48 -2.91
C ASN A 72 -8.80 -19.02 -2.96
N ARG A 73 -7.96 -19.66 -2.12
CA ARG A 73 -7.73 -21.11 -2.07
C ARG A 73 -7.23 -21.74 -3.38
N GLU A 74 -6.66 -20.94 -4.29
CA GLU A 74 -6.03 -21.44 -5.51
C GLU A 74 -4.68 -22.12 -5.21
N LYS A 75 -4.02 -21.73 -4.11
CA LYS A 75 -2.78 -22.34 -3.62
C LYS A 75 -2.82 -22.51 -2.10
N THR A 76 -2.20 -23.57 -1.60
CA THR A 76 -1.93 -23.74 -0.16
C THR A 76 -0.54 -23.19 0.16
N PRO A 77 -0.37 -22.33 1.19
CA PRO A 77 0.94 -21.89 1.63
C PRO A 77 1.82 -23.10 1.96
N LEU A 78 3.10 -23.04 1.63
CA LEU A 78 4.06 -24.08 2.02
C LEU A 78 4.09 -24.16 3.55
N ASP A 79 3.94 -25.37 4.08
CA ASP A 79 4.12 -25.64 5.50
C ASP A 79 5.57 -25.25 5.88
N GLN A 80 5.70 -24.25 6.75
CA GLN A 80 7.00 -23.77 7.22
C GLN A 80 7.50 -24.55 8.45
N SER A 81 6.88 -25.69 8.80
CA SER A 81 7.41 -26.56 9.85
C SER A 81 8.63 -27.34 9.33
N SER A 82 9.82 -26.83 9.65
CA SER A 82 11.10 -27.54 9.58
C SER A 82 11.98 -27.09 10.74
#